data_AF-A0AAQ6IHW5-F1
#
_entry.id   AF-A0AAQ6IHW5-F1
#
_cell.length_a   1.000
_cell.length_b   1.000
_cell.length_c   1.000
_cell.angle_alpha   90.00
_cell.angle_beta   90.00
_cell.angle_gamma   90.00
#
_symmetry.space_group_name_H-M   'P 1'
#
loop_
_entity.id
_entity.type
_entity.pdbx_description
1 polymer ?
#
loop_
_entity_poly.entity_id
_entity_poly.type
_entity_poly.pdbx_seq_one_letter_code
_entity_poly.pdbx_strand_id
1 'polypeptide(L)'
;MINIQLVQCVECRMFRPSSTCDRCVLVSTLTEKISALEERIQTLESDSSVISVADSLGAAGGDSQSPTPALEPSQRGEWVTTRRHTRSAKAKAKAKAKAKAKAKAKAKAKAKAKAKAKAKAKAKAKAKAKAKAKAKAKASPPEHTSPALHVSNRFAPLSDSPAEKPGRTLVIGDSIMRHVKLARPLGAPAAVVRCIPGARVPDIEGNLRALGQHSFSKIVVHAGANDIRLRQSEVTKNNFKEVFKLAKAMSEVVIFSGPLPMRRGDITYSRLWSLNRWMSRWCSENNVGFIDNWRTFEGKPGLLGRDGVHPTREGAALISCSIAHSLRSGLASR
;
A
#
# COMPACT_ATOMS: atom_id res chain seq x y z
N MET A 1 1.03 38.01 -44.72
CA MET A 1 0.41 37.65 -43.43
C MET A 1 -0.64 36.58 -43.72
N ILE A 2 -0.50 35.36 -43.19
CA ILE A 2 -1.48 34.29 -43.40
C ILE A 2 -2.58 34.48 -42.35
N ASN A 3 -3.77 34.87 -42.80
CA ASN A 3 -4.94 35.05 -41.94
C ASN A 3 -5.53 33.66 -41.65
N ILE A 4 -5.18 33.05 -40.51
CA ILE A 4 -5.71 31.75 -40.10
C ILE A 4 -7.06 31.99 -39.42
N GLN A 5 -8.15 31.75 -40.14
CA GLN A 5 -9.50 31.81 -39.60
C GLN A 5 -9.70 30.62 -38.65
N LEU A 6 -9.87 30.89 -37.35
CA LEU A 6 -10.16 29.87 -36.35
C LEU A 6 -11.68 29.74 -36.15
N VAL A 7 -12.20 28.54 -36.31
CA VAL A 7 -13.61 28.18 -36.09
C VAL A 7 -13.78 27.61 -34.67
N GLN A 8 -14.80 28.06 -33.94
CA GLN A 8 -15.12 27.53 -32.62
C GLN A 8 -15.97 26.27 -32.74
N CYS A 9 -15.53 25.18 -32.13
CA CYS A 9 -16.34 23.97 -32.03
C CYS A 9 -17.54 24.20 -31.08
N VAL A 10 -18.75 23.96 -31.57
CA VAL A 10 -19.99 24.12 -30.80
C VAL A 10 -20.10 23.17 -29.59
N GLU A 11 -19.52 21.97 -29.66
CA GLU A 11 -19.60 20.99 -28.58
C GLU A 11 -18.60 21.24 -27.45
N CYS A 12 -17.33 21.53 -27.77
CA CYS A 12 -16.27 21.69 -26.77
C CYS A 12 -15.80 23.14 -26.57
N ARG A 13 -16.36 24.10 -27.31
CA ARG A 13 -16.05 25.54 -27.30
C ARG A 13 -14.59 25.93 -27.57
N MET A 14 -13.78 25.01 -28.10
CA MET A 14 -12.37 25.25 -28.46
C MET A 14 -12.24 25.75 -29.91
N PHE A 15 -11.31 26.69 -30.13
CA PHE A 15 -10.97 27.24 -31.45
C PHE A 15 -10.02 26.35 -32.24
N ARG A 16 -10.29 26.14 -33.54
CA ARG A 16 -9.51 25.26 -34.43
C ARG A 16 -9.49 25.74 -35.88
N PRO A 17 -8.48 25.33 -36.68
CA PRO A 17 -8.40 25.66 -38.09
C PRO A 17 -9.26 24.75 -39.01
N SER A 18 -9.85 23.67 -38.48
CA SER A 18 -10.64 22.68 -39.25
C SER A 18 -12.13 22.72 -38.87
N SER A 19 -12.99 22.35 -39.84
CA SER A 19 -14.44 22.20 -39.62
C SER A 19 -14.81 21.00 -38.76
N THR A 20 -13.91 20.00 -38.66
CA THR A 20 -14.06 18.83 -37.79
C THR A 20 -13.28 19.00 -36.50
N CYS A 21 -13.88 18.54 -35.40
CA CYS A 21 -13.30 18.64 -34.07
C CYS A 21 -12.61 17.32 -33.67
N ASP A 22 -11.33 17.14 -34.01
CA ASP A 22 -10.54 15.93 -33.66
C ASP A 22 -10.64 15.51 -32.20
N ARG A 23 -10.63 16.46 -31.26
CA ARG A 23 -10.84 16.21 -29.83
C ARG A 23 -12.24 15.67 -29.51
N CYS A 24 -13.30 16.18 -30.12
CA CYS A 24 -14.65 15.64 -29.92
C CYS A 24 -14.76 14.25 -30.55
N VAL A 25 -14.21 14.06 -31.75
CA VAL A 25 -14.14 12.74 -32.40
C VAL A 25 -13.41 11.74 -31.49
N LEU A 26 -12.26 12.14 -30.93
CA LEU A 26 -11.49 11.31 -30.00
C LEU A 26 -12.28 11.01 -28.72
N VAL A 27 -12.98 11.99 -28.16
CA VAL A 27 -13.82 11.79 -26.96
C VAL A 27 -14.96 10.82 -27.27
N SER A 28 -15.68 11.00 -28.38
CA SER A 28 -16.76 10.09 -28.79
C SER A 28 -16.24 8.66 -29.02
N THR A 29 -15.13 8.49 -29.73
CA THR A 29 -14.51 7.17 -29.94
C THR A 29 -14.01 6.53 -28.64
N LEU A 30 -13.53 7.32 -27.68
CA LEU A 30 -13.13 6.81 -26.37
C LEU A 30 -14.35 6.39 -25.54
N THR A 31 -15.43 7.17 -25.57
CA THR A 31 -16.69 6.84 -24.90
C THR A 31 -17.26 5.52 -25.43
N GLU A 32 -17.33 5.33 -26.75
CA GLU A 32 -17.77 4.07 -27.37
C GLU A 32 -16.91 2.88 -26.92
N LYS A 33 -15.58 3.06 -26.87
CA LYS A 33 -14.66 2.01 -26.41
C LYS A 33 -14.83 1.68 -24.92
N ILE A 34 -15.19 2.66 -24.09
CA ILE A 34 -15.46 2.44 -22.67
C ILE A 34 -16.76 1.64 -22.52
N SER A 35 -17.84 2.03 -23.19
CA SER A 35 -19.11 1.29 -23.16
C SER A 35 -18.95 -0.16 -23.65
N ALA A 36 -18.20 -0.38 -24.73
CA ALA A 36 -17.91 -1.74 -25.21
C ALA A 36 -17.07 -2.58 -24.24
N LEU A 37 -16.23 -1.95 -23.40
CA LEU A 37 -15.48 -2.64 -22.36
C LEU A 37 -16.35 -2.95 -21.14
N GLU A 38 -17.29 -2.07 -20.79
CA GLU A 38 -18.25 -2.27 -19.70
C GLU A 38 -19.18 -3.45 -20.01
N GLU A 39 -19.73 -3.54 -21.23
CA GLU A 39 -20.53 -4.70 -21.67
C GLU A 39 -19.73 -6.01 -21.63
N ARG A 40 -18.45 -5.96 -22.03
CA ARG A 40 -17.56 -7.13 -21.95
C ARG A 40 -17.24 -7.55 -20.52
N ILE A 41 -17.22 -6.61 -19.57
CA ILE A 41 -17.04 -6.94 -18.15
C ILE A 41 -18.33 -7.55 -17.60
N GLN A 42 -19.49 -6.98 -17.93
CA GLN A 42 -20.78 -7.46 -17.48
C GLN A 42 -21.09 -8.88 -17.98
N THR A 43 -20.74 -9.19 -19.24
CA THR A 43 -20.83 -10.54 -19.80
C THR A 43 -19.88 -11.53 -19.12
N LEU A 44 -18.66 -11.12 -18.78
CA LEU A 44 -17.72 -11.97 -18.03
C LEU A 44 -18.18 -12.20 -16.56
N GLU A 45 -18.89 -11.25 -15.97
CA GLU A 45 -19.48 -11.38 -14.64
C GLU A 45 -20.70 -12.32 -14.64
N SER A 46 -21.54 -12.27 -15.68
CA SER A 46 -22.61 -13.25 -15.87
C SER A 46 -22.08 -14.65 -16.19
N ASP A 47 -20.98 -14.76 -16.96
CA ASP A 47 -20.33 -16.04 -17.23
C ASP A 47 -19.66 -16.62 -15.98
N SER A 48 -19.21 -15.77 -15.06
CA SER A 48 -18.67 -16.20 -13.77
C SER A 48 -19.76 -16.66 -12.79
N SER A 49 -21.01 -16.20 -12.94
CA SER A 49 -22.12 -16.63 -12.10
C SER A 49 -22.70 -17.97 -12.57
N VAL A 50 -22.77 -18.25 -13.88
CA VAL A 50 -23.16 -19.59 -14.39
C VAL A 50 -22.16 -20.70 -14.05
N ILE A 51 -20.87 -20.38 -13.84
CA ILE A 51 -19.88 -21.38 -13.37
C ILE A 51 -20.14 -21.79 -11.90
N SER A 52 -20.90 -21.02 -11.12
CA SER A 52 -21.22 -21.35 -9.73
C SER A 52 -22.44 -22.27 -9.56
N VAL A 53 -23.28 -22.43 -10.60
CA VAL A 53 -24.44 -23.34 -10.59
C VAL A 53 -24.17 -24.71 -11.22
N ALA A 54 -23.07 -24.88 -11.96
CA ALA A 54 -22.70 -26.16 -12.60
C ALA A 54 -21.98 -27.16 -11.66
N ASP A 55 -21.61 -26.77 -10.44
CA ASP A 55 -20.90 -27.65 -9.48
C ASP A 55 -21.85 -28.56 -8.65
N SER A 56 -23.14 -28.63 -9.00
CA SER A 56 -24.16 -29.38 -8.23
C SER A 56 -24.89 -30.52 -8.98
N LEU A 57 -24.52 -30.90 -10.20
CA LEU A 57 -25.10 -32.10 -10.83
C LEU A 57 -23.99 -32.97 -11.46
N GLY A 58 -23.89 -34.19 -10.92
CA GLY A 58 -22.83 -35.14 -11.22
C GLY A 58 -23.03 -35.98 -12.48
N ALA A 59 -21.91 -36.57 -12.89
CA ALA A 59 -21.69 -37.90 -13.47
C ALA A 59 -22.79 -38.56 -14.32
N ALA A 60 -22.46 -38.90 -15.58
CA ALA A 60 -22.57 -40.27 -16.14
C ALA A 60 -22.13 -40.35 -17.62
N GLY A 61 -21.48 -41.48 -17.99
CA GLY A 61 -21.36 -42.13 -19.32
C GLY A 61 -20.86 -41.30 -20.52
N GLY A 62 -20.17 -41.83 -21.52
CA GLY A 62 -20.10 -43.21 -22.02
C GLY A 62 -20.39 -43.17 -23.53
N ASP A 63 -19.38 -43.57 -24.31
CA ASP A 63 -19.41 -44.11 -25.68
C ASP A 63 -19.68 -43.26 -26.95
N SER A 64 -18.66 -43.35 -27.83
CA SER A 64 -18.66 -43.60 -29.27
C SER A 64 -20.00 -43.64 -30.04
N GLN A 65 -20.08 -42.87 -31.13
CA GLN A 65 -20.14 -43.37 -32.53
C GLN A 65 -20.42 -42.22 -33.52
N SER A 66 -19.71 -42.22 -34.66
CA SER A 66 -20.20 -41.68 -35.95
C SER A 66 -20.91 -42.82 -36.70
N PRO A 67 -21.80 -42.54 -37.67
CA PRO A 67 -21.32 -42.47 -39.07
C PRO A 67 -22.14 -41.59 -40.08
N THR A 68 -21.40 -40.95 -41.02
CA THR A 68 -21.61 -40.82 -42.51
C THR A 68 -22.91 -40.24 -43.14
N PRO A 69 -22.97 -39.91 -44.46
CA PRO A 69 -22.12 -38.98 -45.24
C PRO A 69 -22.92 -38.06 -46.23
N ALA A 70 -22.21 -37.06 -46.79
CA ALA A 70 -22.31 -36.45 -48.13
C ALA A 70 -23.63 -35.83 -48.67
N LEU A 71 -23.53 -34.59 -49.18
CA LEU A 71 -23.91 -34.19 -50.55
C LEU A 71 -23.39 -32.75 -50.82
N GLU A 72 -22.62 -32.59 -51.90
CA GLU A 72 -22.22 -31.32 -52.55
C GLU A 72 -22.94 -31.23 -53.89
N PRO A 73 -23.18 -30.02 -54.44
CA PRO A 73 -22.41 -29.69 -55.65
C PRO A 73 -21.98 -28.22 -55.79
N SER A 74 -20.67 -28.08 -56.01
CA SER A 74 -20.03 -27.46 -57.18
C SER A 74 -19.87 -25.91 -57.28
N GLN A 75 -18.58 -25.56 -57.46
CA GLN A 75 -18.00 -24.49 -58.29
C GLN A 75 -18.07 -23.03 -57.82
N ARG A 76 -16.98 -22.54 -57.20
CA ARG A 76 -15.95 -21.67 -57.84
C ARG A 76 -14.94 -21.16 -56.80
N GLY A 77 -13.66 -21.14 -57.15
CA GLY A 77 -12.65 -20.28 -56.50
C GLY A 77 -11.50 -21.02 -55.83
N GLU A 78 -10.45 -21.25 -56.60
CA GLU A 78 -9.16 -21.78 -56.19
C GLU A 78 -8.45 -20.80 -55.23
N TRP A 79 -8.26 -21.20 -53.98
CA TRP A 79 -7.38 -20.50 -53.03
C TRP A 79 -6.29 -21.45 -52.52
N VAL A 80 -5.05 -21.15 -52.88
CA VAL A 80 -3.85 -21.83 -52.38
C VAL A 80 -3.73 -21.62 -50.88
N THR A 81 -3.86 -22.69 -50.09
CA THR A 81 -3.66 -22.64 -48.64
C THR A 81 -2.21 -22.94 -48.29
N THR A 82 -1.41 -21.90 -48.02
CA THR A 82 -0.12 -22.09 -47.33
C THR A 82 -0.36 -22.45 -45.87
N ARG A 83 0.03 -23.67 -45.47
CA ARG A 83 0.07 -24.14 -44.07
C ARG A 83 1.00 -23.26 -43.23
N ARG A 84 0.45 -22.34 -42.45
CA ARG A 84 1.19 -21.60 -41.42
C ARG A 84 1.19 -22.40 -40.10
N HIS A 85 1.98 -23.48 -40.04
CA HIS A 85 2.34 -24.10 -38.77
C HIS A 85 3.15 -23.07 -37.95
N THR A 86 2.68 -22.71 -36.74
CA THR A 86 3.49 -22.32 -35.53
C THR A 86 2.73 -21.48 -34.50
N ARG A 87 1.57 -20.89 -34.79
CA ARG A 87 0.88 -20.02 -33.79
C ARG A 87 -0.02 -20.76 -32.79
N SER A 88 -0.65 -21.87 -33.19
CA SER A 88 -1.59 -22.62 -32.32
C SER A 88 -0.88 -23.46 -31.23
N ALA A 89 0.27 -24.05 -31.54
CA ALA A 89 1.04 -24.86 -30.59
C ALA A 89 1.64 -24.03 -29.44
N LYS A 90 2.13 -22.81 -29.74
CA LYS A 90 2.72 -21.91 -28.74
C LYS A 90 1.67 -21.34 -27.78
N ALA A 91 0.44 -21.10 -28.26
CA ALA A 91 -0.67 -20.67 -27.43
C ALA A 91 -1.16 -21.79 -26.48
N LYS A 92 -1.30 -23.03 -26.98
CA LYS A 92 -1.68 -24.19 -26.14
C LYS A 92 -0.63 -24.51 -25.08
N ALA A 93 0.66 -24.41 -25.39
CA ALA A 93 1.74 -24.62 -24.41
C ALA A 93 1.75 -23.57 -23.28
N LYS A 94 1.54 -22.28 -23.61
CA LYS A 94 1.52 -21.18 -22.63
C LYS A 94 0.30 -21.24 -21.70
N ALA A 95 -0.85 -21.69 -22.21
CA ALA A 95 -2.06 -21.91 -21.42
C ALA A 95 -1.88 -23.08 -20.43
N LYS A 96 -1.31 -24.21 -20.88
CA LYS A 96 -1.08 -25.39 -20.02
C LYS A 96 -0.08 -25.11 -18.89
N ALA A 97 0.94 -24.28 -19.13
CA ALA A 97 1.91 -23.85 -18.12
C ALA A 97 1.30 -22.92 -17.04
N LYS A 98 0.43 -21.99 -17.45
CA LYS A 98 -0.23 -21.05 -16.52
C LYS A 98 -1.25 -21.75 -15.60
N ALA A 99 -1.94 -22.78 -16.11
CA ALA A 99 -2.85 -23.61 -15.32
C ALA A 99 -2.12 -24.45 -14.26
N LYS A 100 -1.00 -25.10 -14.62
CA LYS A 100 -0.20 -25.92 -13.69
C LYS A 100 0.41 -25.07 -12.55
N ALA A 101 0.79 -23.82 -12.83
CA ALA A 101 1.30 -22.89 -11.82
C ALA A 101 0.22 -22.43 -10.80
N LYS A 102 -1.00 -22.15 -11.27
CA LYS A 102 -2.11 -21.70 -10.41
C LYS A 102 -2.59 -22.81 -9.47
N ALA A 103 -2.59 -24.06 -9.92
CA ALA A 103 -2.92 -25.23 -9.09
C ALA A 103 -1.89 -25.49 -7.97
N LYS A 104 -0.58 -25.40 -8.28
CA LYS A 104 0.49 -25.62 -7.29
C LYS A 104 0.53 -24.54 -6.21
N ALA A 105 0.12 -23.31 -6.52
CA ALA A 105 0.00 -22.21 -5.56
C ALA A 105 -1.18 -22.38 -4.60
N LYS A 106 -2.35 -22.82 -5.09
CA LYS A 106 -3.55 -23.04 -4.28
C LYS A 106 -3.37 -24.20 -3.28
N ALA A 107 -2.63 -25.24 -3.65
CA ALA A 107 -2.30 -26.37 -2.78
C ALA A 107 -1.34 -25.99 -1.63
N LYS A 108 -0.28 -25.20 -1.91
CA LYS A 108 0.65 -24.73 -0.87
C LYS A 108 0.00 -23.77 0.14
N ALA A 109 -1.01 -22.99 -0.27
CA ALA A 109 -1.75 -22.10 0.61
C ALA A 109 -2.64 -22.85 1.62
N LYS A 110 -3.37 -23.89 1.18
CA LYS A 110 -4.21 -24.72 2.06
C LYS A 110 -3.38 -25.50 3.10
N ALA A 111 -2.18 -25.99 2.75
CA ALA A 111 -1.30 -26.70 3.67
C ALA A 111 -0.74 -25.80 4.79
N LYS A 112 -0.37 -24.54 4.47
CA LYS A 112 0.17 -23.58 5.45
C LYS A 112 -0.89 -23.07 6.44
N ALA A 113 -2.16 -23.04 6.03
CA ALA A 113 -3.28 -22.64 6.89
C ALA A 113 -3.62 -23.70 7.96
N LYS A 114 -3.62 -24.99 7.59
CA LYS A 114 -3.88 -26.08 8.56
C LYS A 114 -2.78 -26.21 9.62
N ALA A 115 -1.51 -25.91 9.29
CA ALA A 115 -0.39 -25.95 10.25
C ALA A 115 -0.45 -24.82 11.31
N LYS A 116 -0.87 -23.61 10.92
CA LYS A 116 -1.01 -22.48 11.88
C LYS A 116 -2.18 -22.65 12.87
N ALA A 117 -3.22 -23.40 12.50
CA ALA A 117 -4.37 -23.66 13.37
C ALA A 117 -4.05 -24.61 14.53
N LYS A 118 -3.28 -25.69 14.29
CA LYS A 118 -2.89 -26.63 15.36
C LYS A 118 -1.88 -26.04 16.37
N ALA A 119 -1.05 -25.07 15.97
CA ALA A 119 -0.08 -24.43 16.87
C ALA A 119 -0.73 -23.43 17.86
N LYS A 120 -1.82 -22.75 17.47
CA LYS A 120 -2.54 -21.80 18.34
C LYS A 120 -3.36 -22.47 19.45
N ALA A 121 -3.72 -23.75 19.29
CA ALA A 121 -4.50 -24.50 20.29
C ALA A 121 -3.65 -24.96 21.50
N LYS A 122 -2.39 -25.39 21.29
CA LYS A 122 -1.50 -25.84 22.38
C LYS A 122 -0.95 -24.70 23.27
N ALA A 123 -0.88 -23.47 22.76
CA ALA A 123 -0.35 -22.32 23.52
C ALA A 123 -1.35 -21.71 24.52
N LYS A 124 -2.66 -21.83 24.27
CA LYS A 124 -3.71 -21.28 25.17
C LYS A 124 -3.93 -22.12 26.44
N ALA A 125 -3.50 -23.38 26.48
CA ALA A 125 -3.65 -24.25 27.66
C ALA A 125 -2.59 -24.03 28.75
N LYS A 126 -1.36 -23.61 28.40
CA LYS A 126 -0.26 -23.40 29.38
C LYS A 126 -0.29 -22.04 30.11
N ALA A 127 -1.06 -21.06 29.61
CA ALA A 127 -1.07 -19.70 30.17
C ALA A 127 -2.08 -19.50 31.33
N LYS A 128 -3.08 -20.38 31.48
CA LYS A 128 -4.10 -20.26 32.55
C LYS A 128 -3.69 -20.83 33.91
N ALA A 129 -2.54 -21.52 34.01
CA ALA A 129 -2.09 -22.16 35.26
C ALA A 129 -1.16 -21.29 36.13
N LYS A 130 -0.54 -20.22 35.60
CA LYS A 130 0.44 -19.41 36.36
C LYS A 130 -0.10 -18.12 36.99
N ALA A 131 -1.38 -17.78 36.79
CA ALA A 131 -1.95 -16.49 37.23
C ALA A 131 -2.68 -16.53 38.59
N LYS A 132 -2.79 -17.69 39.26
CA LYS A 132 -3.54 -17.83 40.53
C LYS A 132 -2.68 -17.89 41.81
N ALA A 133 -1.37 -17.59 41.74
CA ALA A 133 -0.44 -17.80 42.87
C ALA A 133 0.20 -16.53 43.48
N LYS A 134 -0.22 -15.31 43.11
CA LYS A 134 0.45 -14.07 43.61
C LYS A 134 -0.50 -13.00 44.18
N ALA A 135 -1.64 -13.40 44.73
CA ALA A 135 -2.57 -12.51 45.41
C ALA A 135 -2.88 -13.02 46.84
N LYS A 136 -1.90 -12.97 47.74
CA LYS A 136 -2.08 -12.97 49.21
C LYS A 136 -0.72 -12.79 49.91
N ALA A 137 -0.46 -11.57 50.37
CA ALA A 137 0.54 -11.10 51.36
C ALA A 137 0.88 -9.64 50.97
N LYS A 138 0.79 -8.60 51.79
CA LYS A 138 0.70 -8.46 53.25
C LYS A 138 0.10 -7.07 53.53
N ALA A 139 -0.66 -6.95 54.61
CA ALA A 139 -1.20 -5.71 55.16
C ALA A 139 -0.26 -5.14 56.26
N SER A 140 -0.16 -3.79 56.31
CA SER A 140 0.01 -2.80 57.42
C SER A 140 1.01 -3.09 58.58
N PRO A 141 1.54 -2.10 59.37
CA PRO A 141 0.85 -0.94 60.00
C PRO A 141 1.64 0.42 60.04
N PRO A 142 1.06 1.50 60.62
CA PRO A 142 1.37 2.91 60.33
C PRO A 142 2.28 3.57 61.38
N GLU A 143 2.85 4.77 61.13
CA GLU A 143 3.17 5.75 62.17
C GLU A 143 3.53 7.17 61.66
N HIS A 144 2.99 8.15 62.41
CA HIS A 144 3.43 9.48 62.83
C HIS A 144 3.69 10.72 61.94
N THR A 145 3.13 11.80 62.51
CA THR A 145 2.96 13.21 62.16
C THR A 145 4.24 14.05 62.31
N SER A 146 4.48 14.99 61.40
CA SER A 146 5.00 16.36 61.66
C SER A 146 4.98 17.20 60.37
N PRO A 147 4.64 18.51 60.39
CA PRO A 147 4.44 19.30 59.19
C PRO A 147 5.78 19.86 58.66
N ALA A 148 6.20 19.43 57.47
CA ALA A 148 7.34 20.00 56.79
C ALA A 148 6.91 21.25 55.99
N LEU A 149 7.51 22.38 56.34
CA LEU A 149 7.32 23.69 55.74
C LEU A 149 7.60 23.66 54.23
N HIS A 150 6.66 24.20 53.44
CA HIS A 150 6.75 24.32 51.99
C HIS A 150 7.72 25.45 51.63
N VAL A 151 8.95 25.09 51.26
CA VAL A 151 9.91 26.03 50.66
C VAL A 151 9.85 25.86 49.15
N SER A 152 9.05 26.70 48.48
CA SER A 152 9.06 26.79 47.02
C SER A 152 10.25 27.64 46.56
N ASN A 153 11.10 27.04 45.72
CA ASN A 153 12.17 27.74 45.01
C ASN A 153 11.58 28.71 43.98
N ARG A 154 11.91 29.99 44.07
CA ARG A 154 11.52 31.06 43.12
C ARG A 154 12.19 30.94 41.74
N PHE A 155 13.15 30.02 41.56
CA PHE A 155 13.87 29.77 40.31
C PHE A 155 13.53 28.43 39.64
N ALA A 156 12.36 27.85 39.90
CA ALA A 156 11.90 26.71 39.11
C ALA A 156 11.65 27.18 37.66
N PRO A 157 12.26 26.55 36.63
CA PRO A 157 11.95 26.86 35.25
C PRO A 157 10.46 26.58 35.03
N LEU A 158 9.75 27.53 34.42
CA LEU A 158 8.32 27.47 34.08
C LEU A 158 8.00 26.17 33.31
N SER A 159 7.68 25.10 34.04
CA SER A 159 7.15 23.85 33.51
C SER A 159 5.64 23.81 33.70
N ASP A 160 4.95 24.83 33.20
CA ASP A 160 3.51 24.79 33.00
C ASP A 160 3.23 24.58 31.51
N SER A 161 3.34 23.32 31.11
CA SER A 161 2.52 22.75 30.05
C SER A 161 1.92 21.50 30.66
N PRO A 162 0.61 21.23 30.50
CA PRO A 162 -0.05 20.10 31.16
C PRO A 162 0.77 18.85 30.89
N ALA A 163 1.09 18.09 31.94
CA ALA A 163 1.79 16.83 31.86
C ALA A 163 1.04 15.88 30.91
N GLU A 164 1.35 15.95 29.61
CA GLU A 164 0.91 14.98 28.64
C GLU A 164 1.50 13.65 29.09
N LYS A 165 0.63 12.67 29.38
CA LYS A 165 1.01 11.28 29.61
C LYS A 165 2.06 10.93 28.57
N PRO A 166 3.25 10.45 28.97
CA PRO A 166 4.37 10.45 28.06
C PRO A 166 4.03 9.50 26.92
N GLY A 167 3.86 10.11 25.76
CA GLY A 167 3.17 9.53 24.64
C GLY A 167 4.01 8.50 23.91
N ARG A 168 3.54 7.26 23.80
CA ARG A 168 4.25 6.27 22.99
C ARG A 168 4.18 6.68 21.52
N THR A 169 5.34 6.94 20.92
CA THR A 169 5.45 7.21 19.46
C THR A 169 5.60 5.90 18.70
N LEU A 170 4.87 5.75 17.60
CA LEU A 170 4.98 4.64 16.66
C LEU A 170 5.60 5.12 15.35
N VAL A 171 6.66 4.47 14.89
CA VAL A 171 7.18 4.60 13.53
C VAL A 171 6.92 3.28 12.83
N ILE A 172 6.16 3.29 11.75
CA ILE A 172 5.85 2.10 10.96
C ILE A 172 6.24 2.33 9.51
N GLY A 173 6.86 1.33 8.88
CA GLY A 173 7.17 1.44 7.47
C GLY A 173 7.80 0.20 6.90
N ASP A 174 8.27 0.33 5.66
CA ASP A 174 8.86 -0.76 4.92
C ASP A 174 10.34 -1.02 5.28
N SER A 175 11.10 -1.64 4.37
CA SER A 175 12.50 -1.99 4.57
C SER A 175 13.42 -0.77 4.78
N ILE A 176 13.01 0.43 4.38
CA ILE A 176 13.80 1.66 4.59
C ILE A 176 13.92 1.99 6.09
N MET A 177 12.91 1.63 6.89
CA MET A 177 12.90 1.89 8.34
C MET A 177 13.76 0.92 9.16
N ARG A 178 14.42 -0.08 8.55
CA ARG A 178 15.12 -1.17 9.26
C ARG A 178 16.22 -0.70 10.21
N HIS A 179 16.92 0.37 9.85
CA HIS A 179 18.08 0.87 10.59
C HIS A 179 17.83 2.21 11.28
N VAL A 180 16.58 2.67 11.26
CA VAL A 180 16.17 3.89 11.95
C VAL A 180 16.15 3.63 13.45
N LYS A 181 16.88 4.45 14.19
CA LYS A 181 16.98 4.39 15.65
C LYS A 181 16.64 5.76 16.21
N LEU A 182 15.49 5.86 16.85
CA LEU A 182 15.12 7.08 17.55
C LEU A 182 15.74 7.09 18.94
N ALA A 183 16.40 8.20 19.29
CA ALA A 183 16.95 8.40 20.61
C ALA A 183 15.84 8.31 21.66
N ARG A 184 16.15 7.72 22.81
CA ARG A 184 15.26 7.68 23.98
C ARG A 184 15.60 8.88 24.85
N PRO A 185 14.75 9.92 24.95
CA PRO A 185 14.94 10.97 25.93
C PRO A 185 14.91 10.35 27.34
N LEU A 186 15.78 10.81 28.22
CA LEU A 186 15.85 10.33 29.60
C LEU A 186 14.49 10.58 30.27
N GLY A 187 13.82 9.53 30.74
CA GLY A 187 12.49 9.61 31.35
C GLY A 187 11.27 9.47 30.42
N ALA A 188 11.46 9.36 29.09
CA ALA A 188 10.36 9.19 28.13
C ALA A 188 10.26 7.73 27.59
N PRO A 189 9.05 7.25 27.23
CA PRO A 189 8.86 5.95 26.64
C PRO A 189 9.55 5.90 25.28
N ALA A 190 10.23 4.78 25.04
CA ALA A 190 10.93 4.55 23.78
C ALA A 190 9.94 4.58 22.61
N ALA A 191 10.28 5.33 21.55
CA ALA A 191 9.57 5.23 20.28
C ALA A 191 9.70 3.81 19.74
N VAL A 192 8.60 3.28 19.23
CA VAL A 192 8.55 1.92 18.70
C VAL A 192 8.66 1.97 17.19
N VAL A 193 9.77 1.46 16.68
CA VAL A 193 10.01 1.34 15.24
C VAL A 193 9.62 -0.05 14.79
N ARG A 194 8.61 -0.14 13.91
CA ARG A 194 8.09 -1.36 13.32
C ARG A 194 8.39 -1.39 11.82
N CYS A 195 9.49 -2.05 11.48
CA CYS A 195 9.88 -2.30 10.10
C CYS A 195 9.18 -3.56 9.55
N ILE A 196 8.54 -3.43 8.39
CA ILE A 196 7.83 -4.50 7.69
C ILE A 196 8.40 -4.59 6.27
N PRO A 197 9.46 -5.38 6.05
CA PRO A 197 10.16 -5.41 4.77
C PRO A 197 9.23 -5.79 3.61
N GLY A 198 9.25 -5.01 2.53
CA GLY A 198 8.41 -5.23 1.35
C GLY A 198 6.94 -4.83 1.54
N ALA A 199 6.57 -4.21 2.67
CA ALA A 199 5.22 -3.71 2.88
C ALA A 199 4.84 -2.65 1.84
N ARG A 200 3.62 -2.78 1.34
CA ARG A 200 2.90 -1.75 0.59
C ARG A 200 1.98 -0.97 1.52
N VAL A 201 1.39 0.12 1.03
CA VAL A 201 0.49 0.96 1.83
C VAL A 201 -0.68 0.15 2.45
N PRO A 202 -1.36 -0.77 1.74
CA PRO A 202 -2.41 -1.61 2.36
C PRO A 202 -1.89 -2.57 3.42
N ASP A 203 -0.63 -3.03 3.29
CA ASP A 203 -0.02 -3.91 4.29
C ASP A 203 0.24 -3.13 5.58
N ILE A 204 0.59 -1.85 5.48
CA ILE A 204 0.71 -0.96 6.65
C ILE A 204 -0.65 -0.77 7.32
N GLU A 205 -1.72 -0.54 6.54
CA GLU A 205 -3.09 -0.43 7.06
C GLU A 205 -3.49 -1.67 7.88
N GLY A 206 -3.32 -2.87 7.31
CA GLY A 206 -3.62 -4.12 8.02
C GLY A 206 -2.79 -4.29 9.31
N ASN A 207 -1.56 -3.77 9.30
CA ASN A 207 -0.69 -3.79 10.48
C ASN A 207 -1.07 -2.77 11.55
N LEU A 208 -1.61 -1.60 11.16
CA LEU A 208 -2.21 -0.64 12.09
C LEU A 208 -3.48 -1.21 12.73
N ARG A 209 -4.36 -1.84 11.93
CA ARG A 209 -5.55 -2.53 12.46
C ARG A 209 -5.20 -3.63 13.45
N ALA A 210 -4.13 -4.38 13.17
CA ALA A 210 -3.65 -5.45 14.06
C ALA A 210 -3.09 -4.93 15.41
N LEU A 211 -2.70 -3.65 15.50
CA LEU A 211 -2.29 -3.04 16.76
C LEU A 211 -3.50 -2.70 17.66
N GLY A 212 -4.74 -2.81 17.19
CA GLY A 212 -5.95 -2.66 18.01
C GLY A 212 -6.13 -1.25 18.59
N GLN A 213 -6.84 -1.13 19.71
CA GLN A 213 -7.14 0.14 20.40
C GLN A 213 -5.94 0.76 21.14
N HIS A 214 -4.69 0.42 20.76
CA HIS A 214 -3.53 1.12 21.30
C HIS A 214 -3.50 2.54 20.74
N SER A 215 -3.76 3.52 21.60
CA SER A 215 -3.56 4.93 21.28
C SER A 215 -2.08 5.27 21.30
N PHE A 216 -1.63 5.97 20.26
CA PHE A 216 -0.27 6.49 20.15
C PHE A 216 -0.35 8.00 20.13
N SER A 217 0.59 8.68 20.77
CA SER A 217 0.58 10.15 20.74
C SER A 217 1.04 10.69 19.39
N LYS A 218 1.95 9.96 18.72
CA LYS A 218 2.45 10.31 17.39
C LYS A 218 2.62 9.04 16.56
N ILE A 219 2.15 9.07 15.30
CA ILE A 219 2.35 7.99 14.32
C ILE A 219 3.12 8.53 13.12
N VAL A 220 4.24 7.90 12.80
CA VAL A 220 5.03 8.17 11.59
C VAL A 220 4.92 6.99 10.63
N VAL A 221 4.51 7.25 9.38
CA VAL A 221 4.33 6.23 8.36
C VAL A 221 5.30 6.45 7.20
N HIS A 222 6.08 5.41 6.85
CA HIS A 222 6.92 5.40 5.65
C HIS A 222 6.55 4.24 4.72
N ALA A 223 6.03 4.56 3.53
CA ALA A 223 5.60 3.56 2.55
C ALA A 223 5.54 4.15 1.12
N GLY A 224 5.14 3.34 0.15
CA GLY A 224 4.86 3.76 -1.24
C GLY A 224 5.89 3.28 -2.25
N ALA A 225 7.14 3.06 -1.81
CA ALA A 225 8.21 2.53 -2.64
C ALA A 225 7.85 1.21 -3.34
N ASN A 226 7.25 0.28 -2.59
CA ASN A 226 6.86 -1.04 -3.10
C ASN A 226 5.60 -0.98 -3.97
N ASP A 227 4.72 0.01 -3.76
CA ASP A 227 3.47 0.21 -4.50
C ASP A 227 3.70 0.70 -5.94
N ILE A 228 4.74 1.51 -6.17
CA ILE A 228 5.09 2.02 -7.51
C ILE A 228 5.30 0.91 -8.55
N ARG A 229 5.69 -0.30 -8.12
CA ARG A 229 5.86 -1.47 -9.00
C ARG A 229 4.57 -1.89 -9.69
N LEU A 230 3.41 -1.62 -9.07
CA LEU A 230 2.10 -1.98 -9.60
C LEU A 230 1.60 -1.01 -10.68
N ARG A 231 2.24 0.16 -10.82
CA ARG A 231 1.84 1.22 -11.77
C ARG A 231 0.40 1.71 -11.58
N GLN A 232 -0.11 1.66 -10.35
CA GLN A 232 -1.46 2.09 -9.98
C GLN A 232 -1.36 3.29 -9.04
N SER A 233 -1.08 4.46 -9.60
CA SER A 233 -0.83 5.68 -8.82
C SER A 233 -2.06 6.10 -8.02
N GLU A 234 -3.24 6.07 -8.63
CA GLU A 234 -4.52 6.52 -8.05
C GLU A 234 -4.94 5.59 -6.90
N VAL A 235 -4.78 4.28 -7.09
CA VAL A 235 -5.01 3.27 -6.06
C VAL A 235 -4.07 3.51 -4.87
N THR A 236 -2.79 3.76 -5.13
CA THR A 236 -1.80 4.04 -4.08
C THR A 236 -2.17 5.30 -3.29
N LYS A 237 -2.58 6.38 -3.98
CA LYS A 237 -3.06 7.62 -3.36
C LYS A 237 -4.27 7.37 -2.46
N ASN A 238 -5.24 6.59 -2.93
CA ASN A 238 -6.42 6.23 -2.13
C ASN A 238 -6.05 5.39 -0.91
N ASN A 239 -5.13 4.43 -1.04
CA ASN A 239 -4.64 3.64 0.10
C ASN A 239 -3.99 4.54 1.17
N PHE A 240 -3.24 5.58 0.77
CA PHE A 240 -2.68 6.54 1.73
C PHE A 240 -3.76 7.31 2.49
N LYS A 241 -4.84 7.71 1.81
CA LYS A 241 -5.99 8.37 2.46
C LYS A 241 -6.65 7.46 3.48
N GLU A 242 -6.83 6.17 3.17
CA GLU A 242 -7.39 5.19 4.12
C GLU A 242 -6.48 4.94 5.32
N VAL A 243 -5.16 4.81 5.09
CA VAL A 243 -4.17 4.72 6.17
C VAL A 243 -4.21 5.95 7.06
N PHE A 244 -4.36 7.15 6.49
CA PHE A 244 -4.47 8.38 7.26
C PHE A 244 -5.71 8.40 8.14
N LYS A 245 -6.89 8.06 7.60
CA LYS A 245 -8.15 7.98 8.37
C LYS A 245 -7.98 7.05 9.58
N LEU A 246 -7.38 5.89 9.36
CA LEU A 246 -7.11 4.93 10.43
C LEU A 246 -6.10 5.46 11.45
N ALA A 247 -4.99 6.05 10.99
CA ALA A 247 -3.96 6.60 11.86
C ALA A 247 -4.49 7.77 12.71
N LYS A 248 -5.35 8.62 12.14
CA LYS A 248 -5.99 9.74 12.84
C LYS A 248 -6.96 9.29 13.93
N ALA A 249 -7.62 8.14 13.75
CA ALA A 249 -8.44 7.53 14.80
C ALA A 249 -7.60 6.97 15.96
N MET A 250 -6.33 6.65 15.73
CA MET A 250 -5.42 6.08 16.73
C MET A 250 -4.49 7.13 17.38
N SER A 251 -4.31 8.29 16.74
CA SER A 251 -3.33 9.31 17.12
C SER A 251 -3.74 10.70 16.65
N GLU A 252 -3.52 11.69 17.52
CA GLU A 252 -3.79 13.09 17.20
C GLU A 252 -2.83 13.63 16.14
N VAL A 253 -1.55 13.20 16.19
CA VAL A 253 -0.48 13.66 15.30
C VAL A 253 -0.04 12.53 14.38
N VAL A 254 -0.28 12.70 13.08
CA VAL A 254 0.14 11.77 12.03
C VAL A 254 1.16 12.47 11.13
N ILE A 255 2.26 11.77 10.84
CA ILE A 255 3.34 12.26 9.98
C ILE A 255 3.62 11.22 8.89
N PHE A 256 3.61 11.64 7.63
CA PHE A 256 4.07 10.83 6.51
C PHE A 256 5.52 11.14 6.18
N SER A 257 6.33 10.09 6.08
CA SER A 257 7.70 10.14 5.58
C SER A 257 7.69 9.78 4.10
N GLY A 258 8.07 10.74 3.25
CA GLY A 258 8.09 10.57 1.80
C GLY A 258 9.06 9.48 1.32
N PRO A 259 8.84 8.90 0.14
CA PRO A 259 9.71 7.88 -0.44
C PRO A 259 11.12 8.44 -0.75
N LEU A 260 12.11 7.55 -0.76
CA LEU A 260 13.48 7.91 -1.13
C LEU A 260 13.69 7.90 -2.66
N PRO A 261 14.58 8.77 -3.20
CA PRO A 261 14.98 8.74 -4.60
C PRO A 261 15.76 7.46 -4.90
N MET A 262 15.15 6.48 -5.56
CA MET A 262 15.81 5.22 -5.91
C MET A 262 16.64 5.36 -7.18
N ARG A 263 17.86 4.80 -7.17
CA ARG A 263 18.74 4.70 -8.35
C ARG A 263 18.44 3.44 -9.18
N ARG A 264 17.17 3.17 -9.46
CA ARG A 264 16.68 1.98 -10.18
C ARG A 264 15.94 2.31 -11.48
N GLY A 265 16.54 3.21 -12.27
CA GLY A 265 16.04 3.62 -13.57
C GLY A 265 14.96 4.70 -13.52
N ASP A 266 14.84 5.42 -14.63
CA ASP A 266 14.12 6.70 -14.71
C ASP A 266 12.62 6.57 -14.51
N ILE A 267 12.05 5.42 -14.89
CA ILE A 267 10.63 5.13 -14.70
C ILE A 267 10.27 5.02 -13.20
N THR A 268 11.12 4.37 -12.41
CA THR A 268 10.90 4.25 -10.97
C THR A 268 11.16 5.60 -10.30
N TYR A 269 12.21 6.30 -10.71
CA TYR A 269 12.54 7.63 -10.23
C TYR A 269 11.39 8.63 -10.41
N SER A 270 10.93 8.81 -11.65
CA SER A 270 9.85 9.75 -12.00
C SER A 270 8.54 9.44 -11.27
N ARG A 271 8.19 8.16 -11.11
CA ARG A 271 6.99 7.77 -10.35
C ARG A 271 7.12 8.03 -8.85
N LEU A 272 8.26 7.74 -8.24
CA LEU A 272 8.49 8.05 -6.83
C LEU A 272 8.52 9.55 -6.59
N TRP A 273 9.10 10.31 -7.51
CA TRP A 273 9.09 11.77 -7.45
C TRP A 273 7.67 12.33 -7.54
N SER A 274 6.89 11.83 -8.50
CA SER A 274 5.48 12.21 -8.64
C SER A 274 4.67 11.86 -7.38
N LEU A 275 4.93 10.71 -6.76
CA LEU A 275 4.30 10.32 -5.49
C LEU A 275 4.73 11.26 -4.35
N ASN A 276 6.03 11.55 -4.20
CA ASN A 276 6.56 12.44 -3.18
C ASN A 276 5.93 13.84 -3.28
N ARG A 277 5.86 14.38 -4.50
CA ARG A 277 5.26 15.69 -4.77
C ARG A 277 3.76 15.73 -4.46
N TRP A 278 3.04 14.65 -4.78
CA TRP A 278 1.65 14.52 -4.40
C TRP A 278 1.48 14.43 -2.88
N MET A 279 2.27 13.60 -2.20
CA MET A 279 2.21 13.44 -0.74
C MET A 279 2.48 14.78 -0.04
N SER A 280 3.50 15.52 -0.47
CA SER A 280 3.82 16.85 0.08
C SER A 280 2.64 17.81 0.00
N ARG A 281 2.01 17.96 -1.18
CA ARG A 281 0.84 18.84 -1.34
C ARG A 281 -0.35 18.34 -0.53
N TRP A 282 -0.67 17.05 -0.66
CA TRP A 282 -1.82 16.46 0.02
C TRP A 282 -1.69 16.55 1.54
N CYS A 283 -0.50 16.33 2.09
CA CYS A 283 -0.26 16.47 3.53
C CYS A 283 -0.44 17.92 3.99
N SER A 284 0.08 18.90 3.24
CA SER A 284 -0.12 20.32 3.54
C SER A 284 -1.61 20.72 3.50
N GLU A 285 -2.33 20.31 2.46
CA GLU A 285 -3.78 20.56 2.30
C GLU A 285 -4.63 19.92 3.41
N ASN A 286 -4.16 18.82 4.01
CA ASN A 286 -4.90 18.05 5.02
C ASN A 286 -4.34 18.23 6.44
N ASN A 287 -3.45 19.21 6.65
CA ASN A 287 -2.81 19.49 7.94
C ASN A 287 -2.12 18.26 8.57
N VAL A 288 -1.43 17.49 7.73
CA VAL A 288 -0.67 16.29 8.11
C VAL A 288 0.82 16.61 8.05
N GLY A 289 1.60 16.15 9.03
CA GLY A 289 3.04 16.32 8.99
C GLY A 289 3.64 15.58 7.79
N PHE A 290 4.59 16.20 7.09
CA PHE A 290 5.30 15.58 5.97
C PHE A 290 6.81 15.74 6.11
N ILE A 291 7.53 14.63 6.00
CA ILE A 291 9.00 14.60 5.99
C ILE A 291 9.45 14.35 4.55
N ASP A 292 9.97 15.40 3.92
CA ASP A 292 10.56 15.29 2.59
C ASP A 292 12.02 14.83 2.68
N ASN A 293 12.22 13.52 2.60
CA ASN A 293 13.57 12.95 2.55
C ASN A 293 14.22 13.14 1.16
N TRP A 294 13.47 13.55 0.14
CA TRP A 294 13.98 13.55 -1.23
C TRP A 294 15.18 14.47 -1.40
N ARG A 295 15.04 15.74 -1.01
CA ARG A 295 16.11 16.76 -1.09
C ARG A 295 17.36 16.37 -0.31
N THR A 296 17.20 15.56 0.73
CA THR A 296 18.33 15.11 1.56
C THR A 296 19.12 14.00 0.88
N PHE A 297 18.45 13.13 0.12
CA PHE A 297 19.04 11.94 -0.51
C PHE A 297 19.40 12.12 -1.98
N GLU A 298 18.74 13.03 -2.69
CA GLU A 298 18.96 13.29 -4.10
C GLU A 298 20.38 13.82 -4.34
N GLY A 299 21.10 13.22 -5.30
CA GLY A 299 22.46 13.61 -5.68
C GLY A 299 23.56 13.33 -4.66
N LYS A 300 23.24 12.87 -3.43
CA LYS A 300 24.23 12.65 -2.38
C LYS A 300 24.80 11.22 -2.41
N PRO A 301 26.11 11.05 -2.63
CA PRO A 301 26.73 9.73 -2.56
C PRO A 301 26.75 9.20 -1.11
N GLY A 302 26.86 7.87 -0.95
CA GLY A 302 27.05 7.23 0.36
C GLY A 302 25.78 7.05 1.22
N LEU A 303 24.66 7.72 0.90
CA LEU A 303 23.42 7.61 1.69
C LEU A 303 22.57 6.39 1.33
N LEU A 304 22.68 5.89 0.10
CA LEU A 304 22.05 4.66 -0.38
C LEU A 304 23.10 3.57 -0.56
N GLY A 305 22.73 2.34 -0.28
CA GLY A 305 23.55 1.16 -0.49
C GLY A 305 23.80 0.90 -1.98
N ARG A 306 24.62 -0.13 -2.25
CA ARG A 306 24.96 -0.55 -3.62
C ARG A 306 23.74 -0.94 -4.46
N ASP A 307 22.65 -1.34 -3.82
CA ASP A 307 21.39 -1.68 -4.49
C ASP A 307 20.59 -0.47 -4.99
N GLY A 308 20.99 0.76 -4.61
CA GLY A 308 20.33 1.99 -4.99
C GLY A 308 18.91 2.14 -4.43
N VAL A 309 18.56 1.36 -3.40
CA VAL A 309 17.20 1.33 -2.81
C VAL A 309 17.25 1.55 -1.31
N HIS A 310 18.07 0.79 -0.60
CA HIS A 310 18.08 0.81 0.86
C HIS A 310 19.09 1.83 1.37
N PRO A 311 18.76 2.57 2.44
CA PRO A 311 19.71 3.50 3.04
C PRO A 311 20.87 2.75 3.68
N THR A 312 22.06 3.37 3.64
CA THR A 312 23.21 2.94 4.45
C THR A 312 22.97 3.27 5.93
N ARG A 313 23.94 2.96 6.80
CA ARG A 313 23.85 3.35 8.22
C ARG A 313 23.80 4.86 8.40
N GLU A 314 24.56 5.59 7.60
CA GLU A 314 24.55 7.06 7.56
C GLU A 314 23.20 7.59 7.05
N GLY A 315 22.70 7.05 5.93
CA GLY A 315 21.37 7.41 5.42
C GLY A 315 20.26 7.15 6.44
N ALA A 316 20.30 6.02 7.14
CA ALA A 316 19.33 5.70 8.18
C ALA A 316 19.45 6.61 9.41
N ALA A 317 20.68 7.06 9.75
CA ALA A 317 20.89 8.05 10.80
C ALA A 317 20.27 9.40 10.42
N LEU A 318 20.41 9.85 9.16
CA LEU A 318 19.76 11.06 8.67
C LEU A 318 18.23 10.96 8.77
N ILE A 319 17.65 9.83 8.33
CA ILE A 319 16.20 9.60 8.50
C ILE A 319 15.80 9.64 9.97
N SER A 320 16.61 9.07 10.86
CA SER A 320 16.37 9.11 12.30
C SER A 320 16.38 10.54 12.83
N CYS A 321 17.33 11.38 12.39
CA CYS A 321 17.41 12.79 12.74
C CYS A 321 16.20 13.58 12.21
N SER A 322 15.81 13.37 10.94
CA SER A 322 14.64 14.03 10.34
C SER A 322 13.37 13.69 11.10
N ILE A 323 13.13 12.40 11.38
CA ILE A 323 11.97 11.96 12.17
C ILE A 323 12.02 12.55 13.57
N ALA A 324 13.16 12.49 14.25
CA ALA A 324 13.29 13.04 15.60
C ALA A 324 13.06 14.56 15.63
N HIS A 325 13.52 15.28 14.61
CA HIS A 325 13.27 16.72 14.46
C HIS A 325 11.76 17.00 14.28
N SER A 326 11.10 16.33 13.34
CA SER A 326 9.65 16.50 13.10
C SER A 326 8.79 16.09 14.30
N LEU A 327 9.22 15.10 15.09
CA LEU A 327 8.54 14.71 16.32
C LEU A 327 8.66 15.78 17.42
N ARG A 328 9.77 16.53 17.47
CA ARG A 328 9.99 17.60 18.46
C ARG A 328 9.32 18.91 18.06
N SER A 329 9.36 19.25 16.78
CA SER A 329 8.97 20.57 16.31
C SER A 329 7.46 20.80 16.26
N GLY A 330 6.63 19.79 16.54
CA GLY A 330 5.17 19.91 16.60
C GLY A 330 4.51 20.32 15.28
N LEU A 331 5.30 20.47 14.21
CA LEU A 331 4.89 21.10 12.97
C LEU A 331 4.19 20.09 12.07
N ALA A 332 2.86 20.21 12.04
CA ALA A 332 2.23 20.42 10.75
C ALA A 332 2.93 21.62 10.08
N SER A 333 3.67 21.36 9.00
CA SER A 333 4.25 22.45 8.20
C SER A 333 3.10 23.36 7.77
N ARG A 334 3.08 24.59 8.29
CA ARG A 334 2.39 25.70 7.63
C ARG A 334 3.05 25.99 6.29
#